data_AF-A0A7X6SZE7-F1
#
_entry.id   AF-A0A7X6SZE7-F1
#
_cell.length_a   1.000
_cell.length_b   1.000
_cell.length_c   1.000
_cell.angle_alpha   90.00
_cell.angle_beta   90.00
_cell.angle_gamma   90.00
#
_symmetry.space_group_name_H-M   'P 1'
#
loop_
_entity.id
_entity.type
_entity.pdbx_description
1 polymer ?
#
loop_
_entity_poly.entity_id
_entity_poly.type
_entity_poly.pdbx_seq_one_letter_code
_entity_poly.pdbx_strand_id
1 'polypeptide(L)'
;MATEIQIPQPEIVHPLDYLIRTDRIPHIWCSGCGIGTVFSACLRAMAASGIDLEKTCMVSGIGCTGRGAGYLNLDSFHTTHGRAIPFATGLKLGNPELNVVVFSGDGDLFA
;
A
#
# COMPACT_ATOMS: atom_id res chain seq x y z
N MET A 1 -11.50 45.91 -7.91
CA MET A 1 -11.78 44.53 -8.33
C MET A 1 -10.52 43.99 -8.97
N ALA A 2 -9.66 43.31 -8.22
CA ALA A 2 -8.56 42.56 -8.79
C ALA A 2 -9.10 41.15 -9.04
N THR A 3 -9.33 40.81 -10.30
CA THR A 3 -9.60 39.44 -10.72
C THR A 3 -8.34 38.62 -10.48
N GLU A 4 -8.39 37.69 -9.54
CA GLU A 4 -7.34 36.70 -9.33
C GLU A 4 -7.16 35.89 -10.61
N ILE A 5 -5.98 36.00 -11.21
CA ILE A 5 -5.57 35.17 -12.33
C ILE A 5 -5.32 33.79 -11.76
N GLN A 6 -6.25 32.87 -11.99
CA GLN A 6 -6.14 31.49 -11.57
C GLN A 6 -5.17 30.78 -12.51
N ILE A 7 -3.89 30.75 -12.12
CA ILE A 7 -2.84 30.00 -12.83
C ILE A 7 -3.19 28.51 -12.68
N PRO A 8 -3.46 27.78 -13.78
CA PRO A 8 -3.68 26.35 -13.71
C PRO A 8 -2.42 25.70 -13.13
N GLN A 9 -2.53 25.10 -11.95
CA GLN A 9 -1.42 24.33 -11.41
C GLN A 9 -1.24 23.10 -12.31
N PRO A 10 -0.02 22.81 -12.79
CA PRO A 10 0.21 21.58 -13.55
C PRO A 10 -0.19 20.39 -12.69
N GLU A 11 -0.89 19.43 -13.27
CA GLU A 11 -1.26 18.19 -12.59
C GLU A 11 0.04 17.44 -12.24
N ILE A 12 0.43 17.49 -10.96
CA ILE A 12 1.61 16.78 -10.47
C ILE A 12 1.20 15.31 -10.33
N VAL A 13 1.36 14.55 -11.41
CA VAL A 13 1.11 13.11 -11.42
C VAL A 13 2.33 12.41 -10.84
N HIS A 14 2.17 11.76 -9.69
CA HIS A 14 3.25 10.99 -9.09
C HIS A 14 3.34 9.61 -9.77
N PRO A 15 4.55 9.07 -10.04
CA PRO A 15 4.73 7.88 -10.88
C PRO A 15 4.03 6.59 -10.38
N LEU A 16 3.57 6.56 -9.13
CA LEU A 16 2.86 5.42 -8.55
C LEU A 16 1.37 5.68 -8.35
N ASP A 17 0.80 6.77 -8.88
CA ASP A 17 -0.60 7.15 -8.66
C ASP A 17 -1.61 6.06 -9.06
N TYR A 18 -1.27 5.26 -10.06
CA TYR A 18 -2.10 4.12 -10.47
C TYR A 18 -2.13 2.98 -9.44
N LEU A 19 -1.12 2.88 -8.56
CA LEU A 19 -0.99 1.88 -7.50
C LEU A 19 -1.38 2.39 -6.11
N ILE A 20 -1.66 3.69 -5.95
CA ILE A 20 -2.00 4.27 -4.65
C ILE A 20 -3.37 4.95 -4.68
N ARG A 21 -4.04 4.91 -3.54
CA ARG A 21 -5.32 5.61 -3.33
C ARG A 21 -5.00 7.08 -3.05
N THR A 22 -4.96 7.89 -4.09
CA THR A 22 -4.62 9.32 -4.01
C THR A 22 -5.60 10.10 -3.14
N ASP A 23 -6.86 9.66 -3.05
CA ASP A 23 -7.89 10.19 -2.13
C ASP A 23 -7.55 9.99 -0.64
N ARG A 24 -6.57 9.13 -0.32
CA ARG A 24 -6.14 8.81 1.05
C ARG A 24 -4.79 9.41 1.41
N ILE A 25 -4.21 10.23 0.54
CA ILE A 25 -2.99 11.00 0.81
C ILE A 25 -3.42 12.38 1.34
N PRO A 26 -2.74 12.96 2.37
CA PRO A 26 -1.50 12.50 3.00
C PRO A 26 -1.68 11.26 3.89
N HIS A 27 -0.66 10.40 3.90
CA HIS A 27 -0.62 9.24 4.79
C HIS A 27 -0.35 9.66 6.25
N ILE A 28 -0.63 8.77 7.20
CA ILE A 28 -0.48 9.06 8.64
C ILE A 28 0.95 8.90 9.19
N TRP A 29 1.89 8.36 8.41
CA TRP A 29 3.26 8.15 8.90
C TRP A 29 3.95 9.48 9.18
N CYS A 30 4.73 9.51 10.27
CA CYS A 30 5.48 10.69 10.69
C CYS A 30 6.42 11.18 9.58
N SER A 31 6.66 12.49 9.54
CA SER A 31 7.69 13.07 8.67
C SER A 31 9.06 12.45 8.99
N GLY A 32 9.76 11.94 7.97
CA GLY A 32 11.03 11.22 8.14
C GLY A 32 10.90 9.76 8.56
N CYS A 33 9.69 9.22 8.74
CA CYS A 33 9.50 7.80 9.02
C CYS A 33 9.89 6.95 7.79
N GLY A 34 10.72 5.92 8.01
CA GLY A 34 11.18 5.03 6.94
C GLY A 34 10.10 4.15 6.31
N ILE A 35 8.92 4.04 6.93
CA ILE A 35 7.82 3.20 6.41
C ILE A 35 7.38 3.70 5.02
N GLY A 36 7.30 5.02 4.81
CA GLY A 36 6.96 5.58 3.49
C GLY A 36 7.98 5.20 2.41
N THR A 37 9.27 5.21 2.75
CA THR A 37 10.35 4.77 1.85
C THR A 37 10.24 3.28 1.53
N VAL A 38 10.04 2.43 2.54
CA VAL A 38 9.89 0.98 2.36
C VAL A 38 8.63 0.67 1.54
N PHE A 39 7.52 1.37 1.79
CA PHE A 39 6.29 1.22 1.04
C PHE A 39 6.49 1.61 -0.43
N SER A 40 7.09 2.78 -0.70
CA SER A 40 7.42 3.21 -2.08
C SER A 40 8.32 2.21 -2.81
N ALA A 41 9.35 1.68 -2.12
CA ALA A 41 10.24 0.67 -2.68
C ALA A 41 9.49 -0.64 -2.99
N CYS A 42 8.58 -1.08 -2.11
CA CYS A 42 7.74 -2.25 -2.31
C CYS A 42 6.85 -2.08 -3.56
N LEU A 43 6.16 -0.94 -3.70
CA LEU A 43 5.30 -0.67 -4.87
C LEU A 43 6.10 -0.63 -6.18
N ARG A 44 7.30 -0.03 -6.16
CA ARG A 44 8.19 -0.03 -7.33
C ARG A 44 8.65 -1.44 -7.69
N ALA A 45 8.95 -2.27 -6.70
CA ALA A 45 9.31 -3.68 -6.92
C ALA A 45 8.14 -4.48 -7.49
N MET A 46 6.91 -4.25 -7.02
CA MET A 46 5.70 -4.86 -7.60
C MET A 46 5.50 -4.43 -9.05
N ALA A 47 5.66 -3.13 -9.36
CA ALA A 47 5.55 -2.64 -10.73
C ALA A 47 6.64 -3.21 -11.66
N ALA A 48 7.87 -3.35 -11.15
CA ALA A 48 9.02 -3.80 -11.94
C ALA A 48 9.09 -5.33 -12.11
N SER A 49 8.43 -6.11 -11.25
CA SER A 49 8.52 -7.57 -11.28
C SER A 49 7.72 -8.22 -12.42
N GLY A 50 6.84 -7.46 -13.08
CA GLY A 50 5.90 -8.02 -14.06
C GLY A 50 4.79 -8.87 -13.44
N ILE A 51 4.58 -8.76 -12.12
CA ILE A 51 3.48 -9.45 -11.43
C ILE A 51 2.14 -8.93 -11.95
N ASP A 52 1.18 -9.83 -12.12
CA ASP A 52 -0.18 -9.46 -12.48
C ASP A 52 -0.84 -8.73 -11.29
N LEU A 53 -0.93 -7.40 -11.40
CA LEU A 53 -1.45 -6.53 -10.35
C LEU A 53 -2.94 -6.78 -10.10
N GLU A 54 -3.72 -7.14 -11.12
CA GLU A 54 -5.15 -7.46 -10.96
C GLU A 54 -5.36 -8.74 -10.14
N LYS A 55 -4.39 -9.67 -10.23
CA LYS A 55 -4.34 -10.89 -9.39
C LYS A 55 -3.49 -10.72 -8.14
N THR A 56 -3.11 -9.50 -7.77
CA THR A 56 -2.25 -9.27 -6.58
C THR A 56 -3.04 -8.68 -5.43
N CYS A 57 -2.89 -9.30 -4.26
CA CYS A 57 -3.47 -8.82 -3.01
C CYS A 57 -2.38 -8.51 -1.97
N MET A 58 -2.54 -7.42 -1.23
CA MET A 58 -1.68 -7.09 -0.08
C MET A 58 -2.38 -7.39 1.23
N VAL A 59 -1.72 -8.13 2.13
CA VAL A 59 -2.22 -8.42 3.48
C VAL A 59 -1.30 -7.76 4.50
N SER A 60 -1.88 -7.10 5.49
CA SER A 60 -1.15 -6.40 6.54
C SER A 60 -1.80 -6.65 7.90
N GLY A 61 -1.03 -6.67 8.99
CA GLY A 61 -1.59 -6.72 10.34
C GLY A 61 -1.77 -5.35 10.96
N ILE A 62 -1.58 -5.25 12.27
CA ILE A 62 -1.82 -4.03 13.04
C ILE A 62 -0.51 -3.31 13.36
N GLY A 63 -0.51 -1.99 13.18
CA GLY A 63 0.63 -1.12 13.48
C GLY A 63 0.76 0.00 12.44
N CYS A 64 1.77 0.85 12.60
CA CYS A 64 2.05 1.92 11.64
C CYS A 64 2.27 1.34 10.23
N THR A 65 3.12 0.30 10.12
CA THR A 65 3.40 -0.39 8.85
C THR A 65 2.14 -0.99 8.24
N GLY A 66 1.23 -1.53 9.06
CA GLY A 66 0.00 -2.16 8.60
C GLY A 66 -0.94 -1.23 7.84
N ARG A 67 -0.79 0.09 8.00
CA ARG A 67 -1.59 1.07 7.24
C ARG A 67 -1.30 1.07 5.73
N GLY A 68 -0.19 0.46 5.30
CA GLY A 68 0.19 0.36 3.88
C GLY A 68 -0.91 -0.23 3.00
N ALA A 69 -1.61 -1.26 3.47
CA ALA A 69 -2.75 -1.85 2.75
C ALA A 69 -3.85 -0.81 2.45
N GLY A 70 -4.12 0.09 3.39
CA GLY A 70 -5.14 1.13 3.22
C GLY A 70 -4.80 2.21 2.19
N TYR A 71 -3.55 2.30 1.74
CA TYR A 71 -3.09 3.25 0.73
C TYR A 71 -2.88 2.60 -0.64
N LEU A 72 -2.86 1.28 -0.75
CA LEU A 72 -2.67 0.56 -2.00
C LEU A 72 -3.97 0.52 -2.81
N ASN A 73 -3.90 0.86 -4.09
CA ASN A 73 -5.02 0.79 -5.03
C ASN A 73 -5.15 -0.59 -5.70
N LEU A 74 -5.06 -1.64 -4.89
CA LEU A 74 -5.33 -3.04 -5.25
C LEU A 74 -6.22 -3.65 -4.16
N ASP A 75 -6.61 -4.91 -4.34
CA ASP A 75 -7.23 -5.68 -3.27
C ASP A 75 -6.26 -5.80 -2.09
N SER A 76 -6.74 -5.41 -0.91
CA SER A 76 -5.90 -5.34 0.27
C SER A 76 -6.69 -5.60 1.55
N PHE A 77 -6.03 -6.24 2.51
CA PHE A 77 -6.64 -6.69 3.75
C PHE A 77 -5.83 -6.23 4.95
N HIS A 78 -6.42 -5.35 5.74
CA HIS A 78 -5.88 -4.94 7.05
C HIS A 78 -6.50 -5.83 8.13
N THR A 79 -5.76 -6.85 8.54
CA THR A 79 -6.25 -7.94 9.37
C THR A 79 -6.04 -7.67 10.86
N THR A 80 -6.32 -8.66 11.71
CA THR A 80 -6.03 -8.60 13.14
C THR A 80 -4.54 -8.72 13.43
N HIS A 81 -4.14 -8.21 14.60
CA HIS A 81 -2.75 -8.16 15.05
C HIS A 81 -2.15 -9.57 15.14
N GLY A 82 -0.97 -9.77 14.57
CA GLY A 82 -0.31 -11.08 14.59
C GLY A 82 -0.90 -12.11 13.63
N ARG A 83 -1.81 -11.71 12.73
CA ARG A 83 -2.58 -12.64 11.88
C ARG A 83 -2.45 -12.39 10.39
N ALA A 84 -1.56 -11.50 9.95
CA ALA A 84 -1.34 -11.22 8.53
C ALA A 84 -0.93 -12.49 7.75
N ILE A 85 0.02 -13.28 8.27
CA ILE A 85 0.47 -14.52 7.61
C ILE A 85 -0.63 -15.59 7.59
N PRO A 86 -1.26 -15.97 8.71
CA PRO A 86 -2.37 -16.93 8.69
C PRO A 86 -3.50 -16.55 7.71
N PHE A 87 -3.86 -15.26 7.66
CA PHE A 87 -4.87 -14.77 6.73
C PHE A 87 -4.40 -14.89 5.27
N ALA A 88 -3.17 -14.46 4.98
CA ALA A 88 -2.56 -14.58 3.65
C ALA A 88 -2.46 -16.04 3.19
N THR A 89 -2.13 -16.97 4.09
CA THR A 89 -2.14 -18.41 3.80
C THR A 89 -3.53 -18.88 3.41
N GLY A 90 -4.57 -18.49 4.15
CA GLY A 90 -5.96 -18.79 3.79
C GLY A 90 -6.35 -18.25 2.42
N LEU A 91 -5.96 -17.01 2.11
CA LEU A 91 -6.22 -16.37 0.83
C LEU A 91 -5.58 -17.16 -0.34
N LYS A 92 -4.30 -17.53 -0.20
CA LYS A 92 -3.57 -18.29 -1.23
C LYS A 92 -4.08 -19.72 -1.39
N LEU A 93 -4.52 -20.36 -0.30
CA LEU A 93 -5.15 -21.69 -0.36
C LEU A 93 -6.54 -21.64 -1.01
N GLY A 94 -7.32 -20.60 -0.71
CA GLY A 94 -8.67 -20.41 -1.27
C GLY A 94 -8.65 -20.06 -2.76
N ASN A 95 -7.64 -19.31 -3.21
CA ASN A 95 -7.41 -19.03 -4.62
C ASN A 95 -5.91 -19.10 -4.98
N PRO A 96 -5.43 -20.26 -5.45
CA PRO A 96 -4.02 -20.47 -5.80
C PRO A 96 -3.48 -19.58 -6.92
N GLU A 97 -4.34 -18.94 -7.72
CA GLU A 97 -3.94 -18.03 -8.80
C GLU A 97 -3.54 -16.63 -8.28
N LEU A 98 -3.91 -16.28 -7.05
CA LEU A 98 -3.60 -14.97 -6.49
C LEU A 98 -2.12 -14.85 -6.10
N ASN A 99 -1.53 -13.71 -6.42
CA ASN A 99 -0.28 -13.27 -5.83
C ASN A 99 -0.57 -12.61 -4.49
N VAL A 100 0.06 -13.08 -3.41
CA VAL A 100 -0.22 -12.58 -2.06
C VAL A 100 1.05 -12.00 -1.46
N VAL A 101 1.02 -10.72 -1.13
CA VAL A 101 2.15 -9.98 -0.52
C VAL A 101 1.78 -9.63 0.91
N VAL A 102 2.61 -10.02 1.88
CA VAL A 102 2.45 -9.59 3.27
C VAL A 102 3.31 -8.35 3.52
N PHE A 103 2.69 -7.24 3.90
CA PHE A 103 3.36 -6.00 4.29
C PHE A 103 2.99 -5.67 5.74
N SER A 104 3.86 -6.02 6.69
CA SER A 104 3.59 -5.84 8.11
C SER A 104 4.84 -5.48 8.92
N GLY A 105 4.61 -5.02 10.15
CA GLY A 105 5.67 -4.63 11.08
C GLY A 105 6.36 -5.82 11.73
N ASP A 106 7.55 -5.58 12.25
CA ASP A 106 8.33 -6.52 13.04
C ASP A 106 7.56 -7.06 14.25
N GLY A 107 7.00 -6.18 15.08
CA GLY A 107 6.19 -6.58 16.24
C GLY A 107 4.88 -7.28 15.86
N ASP A 108 4.37 -7.08 14.64
CA ASP A 108 3.18 -7.81 14.18
C ASP A 108 3.51 -9.19 13.61
N LEU A 109 4.73 -9.43 13.11
CA LEU A 109 5.11 -10.72 12.50
C LEU A 109 5.85 -11.65 13.47
N PHE A 110 6.62 -11.10 14.40
CA PHE A 110 7.55 -11.88 15.22
C PHE A 110 7.22 -11.93 16.71
N ALA A 111 6.55 -10.91 17.26
CA ALA A 111 6.32 -10.77 18.70
C ALA A 111 4.97 -11.38 19.16
#